data_AF-A0A397C0F9-F1
#
_entry.id   AF-A0A397C0F9-F1
#
_cell.length_a   1.000
_cell.length_b   1.000
_cell.length_c   1.000
_cell.angle_alpha   90.00
_cell.angle_beta   90.00
_cell.angle_gamma   90.00
#
_symmetry.space_group_name_H-M   'P 1'
#
loop_
_entity.id
_entity.type
_entity.pdbx_description
1 polymer ?
#
loop_
_entity_poly.entity_id
_entity_poly.type
_entity_poly.pdbx_seq_one_letter_code
_entity_poly.pdbx_strand_id
1 'polypeptide(L)'
;RKRKRVDMKKLYLDNSLQPINEASSAPSMFQKCRDHLQTSLQARVADLFVYPPDQDFAQAFNGMLNNASNLLLDLEYVERDVAPCFPPSIDAVQVFVTSYNSALEVQVGKYRSGTVSDVLDQTANLVMRLYLDGIQDQIHTWVTNIYNRDEEAVVGPSGELHSTRPNDIMNILSSQITIAQEWLSGGLLARVVLTCLTALMDQLKARALRFASTLTTTTDIEALCSFINDTDVLQVNSGL
;
A
#
# COMPACT_ATOMS: atom_id res chain seq x y z
N ARG A 1 -88.52 -0.55 50.42
CA ARG A 1 -87.32 -0.58 49.56
C ARG A 1 -86.35 0.54 49.99
N LYS A 2 -85.21 0.22 50.60
CA LYS A 2 -84.03 1.10 50.63
C LYS A 2 -82.80 0.21 50.35
N ARG A 3 -82.25 0.33 49.14
CA ARG A 3 -81.06 -0.39 48.67
C ARG A 3 -79.82 0.28 49.30
N LYS A 4 -78.98 -0.50 49.97
CA LYS A 4 -77.66 -0.09 50.46
C LYS A 4 -76.72 -0.02 49.24
N ARG A 5 -76.17 1.16 48.93
CA ARG A 5 -75.14 1.31 47.88
C ARG A 5 -73.86 0.65 48.39
N VAL A 6 -73.40 -0.40 47.70
CA VAL A 6 -72.06 -0.97 47.88
C VAL A 6 -71.13 -0.19 46.95
N ASP A 7 -70.12 0.43 47.53
CA ASP A 7 -69.18 1.30 46.84
C ASP A 7 -68.13 0.44 46.11
N MET A 8 -68.24 0.33 44.79
CA MET A 8 -67.43 -0.54 43.92
C MET A 8 -66.01 -0.01 43.63
N LYS A 9 -65.48 0.90 44.46
CA LYS A 9 -64.20 1.60 44.22
C LYS A 9 -63.22 1.55 45.39
N LYS A 10 -63.18 0.48 46.16
CA LYS A 10 -62.03 0.18 47.01
C LYS A 10 -61.25 -1.00 46.43
N LEU A 11 -60.20 -0.69 45.67
CA LEU A 11 -59.09 -1.62 45.49
C LEU A 11 -58.42 -1.76 46.87
N TYR A 12 -58.61 -2.91 47.51
CA TYR A 12 -57.76 -3.31 48.61
C TYR A 12 -56.42 -3.73 48.01
N LEU A 13 -55.34 -3.03 48.37
CA LEU A 13 -53.99 -3.51 48.09
C LEU A 13 -53.80 -4.81 48.88
N ASP A 14 -53.79 -5.93 48.17
CA ASP A 14 -53.37 -7.21 48.72
C ASP A 14 -51.84 -7.15 48.94
N ASN A 15 -51.41 -7.22 50.20
CA ASN A 15 -50.00 -7.17 50.60
C ASN A 15 -49.28 -8.51 50.37
N SER A 16 -49.72 -9.30 49.40
CA SER A 16 -49.09 -10.56 49.04
C SER A 16 -48.04 -10.31 47.96
N LEU A 17 -46.78 -10.15 48.36
CA LEU A 17 -45.64 -10.16 47.44
C LEU A 17 -45.60 -11.51 46.73
N GLN A 18 -45.89 -11.54 45.44
CA GLN A 18 -45.71 -12.75 44.64
C GLN A 18 -44.22 -12.94 44.33
N PRO A 19 -43.67 -14.17 44.42
CA PRO A 19 -42.29 -14.45 44.08
C PRO A 19 -42.05 -14.15 42.60
N ILE A 20 -41.04 -13.36 42.29
CA ILE A 20 -40.65 -13.04 40.91
C ILE A 20 -40.09 -14.31 40.28
N ASN A 21 -40.70 -14.76 39.18
CA ASN A 21 -40.22 -15.87 38.38
C ASN A 21 -38.86 -15.47 37.75
N GLU A 22 -37.76 -16.10 38.17
CA GLU A 22 -36.38 -15.76 37.75
C GLU A 22 -36.16 -15.83 36.23
N ALA A 23 -37.02 -16.55 35.49
CA ALA A 23 -36.94 -16.69 34.03
C ALA A 23 -37.49 -15.47 33.24
N SER A 24 -38.08 -14.47 33.90
CA SER A 24 -38.64 -13.26 33.25
C SER A 24 -38.07 -11.96 33.81
N SER A 25 -36.99 -12.04 34.61
CA SER A 25 -36.44 -10.87 35.30
C SER A 25 -35.79 -9.92 34.29
N ALA A 26 -36.39 -8.74 34.13
CA ALA A 26 -35.73 -7.60 33.51
C ALA A 26 -34.32 -7.43 34.12
N PRO A 27 -33.31 -7.02 33.33
CA PRO A 27 -31.95 -6.88 33.82
C PRO A 27 -31.94 -6.01 35.08
N SER A 28 -31.23 -6.49 36.10
CA SER A 28 -31.12 -5.81 37.38
C SER A 28 -30.62 -4.37 37.15
N MET A 29 -31.03 -3.44 38.02
CA MET A 29 -30.56 -2.05 37.90
C MET A 29 -29.03 -1.94 37.96
N PHE A 30 -28.37 -2.88 38.65
CA PHE A 30 -26.91 -3.01 38.66
C PHE A 30 -26.35 -3.37 37.27
N GLN A 31 -26.97 -4.33 36.58
CA GLN A 31 -26.57 -4.70 35.22
C GLN A 31 -26.72 -3.52 34.26
N LYS A 32 -27.86 -2.82 34.31
CA LYS A 32 -28.10 -1.63 33.47
C LYS A 32 -27.08 -0.52 33.74
N CYS A 33 -26.72 -0.30 35.01
CA CYS A 33 -25.70 0.68 35.39
C CYS A 33 -24.33 0.30 34.80
N ARG A 34 -23.94 -0.97 34.92
CA ARG A 34 -22.69 -1.50 34.36
C ARG A 34 -22.65 -1.36 32.84
N ASP A 35 -23.74 -1.71 32.15
CA ASP A 35 -23.83 -1.60 30.69
C ASP A 35 -23.74 -0.15 30.21
N HIS A 36 -24.39 0.78 30.92
CA HIS A 36 -24.27 2.21 30.63
C HIS A 36 -22.85 2.73 30.88
N LEU A 37 -22.21 2.31 31.97
CA LEU A 37 -20.83 2.70 32.27
C LEU A 37 -19.89 2.23 31.17
N GLN A 38 -20.01 0.97 30.76
CA GLN A 38 -19.21 0.40 29.67
C GLN A 38 -19.44 1.14 28.34
N THR A 39 -20.70 1.41 27.98
CA THR A 39 -21.05 2.13 26.74
C THR A 39 -20.46 3.55 26.76
N SER A 40 -20.58 4.25 27.88
CA SER A 40 -20.02 5.60 28.04
C SER A 40 -18.50 5.60 27.94
N LEU A 41 -17.83 4.61 28.53
CA LEU A 41 -16.38 4.47 28.46
C LEU A 41 -15.91 4.15 27.04
N GLN A 42 -16.59 3.26 26.33
CA GLN A 42 -16.25 2.96 24.93
C GLN A 42 -16.29 4.21 24.04
N ALA A 43 -17.33 5.05 24.17
CA ALA A 43 -17.42 6.31 23.46
C ALA A 43 -16.28 7.27 23.84
N ARG A 44 -16.03 7.45 25.14
CA ARG A 44 -14.97 8.32 25.65
C ARG A 44 -13.59 7.93 25.13
N VAL A 45 -13.31 6.63 25.10
CA VAL A 45 -12.01 6.11 24.69
C VAL A 45 -11.86 6.12 23.16
N ALA A 46 -12.94 5.97 22.40
CA ALA A 46 -12.93 6.12 20.95
C ALA A 46 -12.44 7.52 20.54
N ASP A 47 -12.95 8.57 21.20
CA ASP A 47 -12.55 9.96 20.96
C ASP A 47 -11.08 10.23 21.28
N LEU A 48 -10.54 9.54 22.30
CA LEU A 48 -9.14 9.67 22.75
C LEU A 48 -8.13 9.23 21.70
N PHE A 49 -8.48 8.30 20.81
CA PHE A 49 -7.58 7.73 19.81
C PHE A 49 -7.94 8.14 18.37
N VAL A 50 -8.57 9.32 18.20
CA VAL A 50 -8.81 9.91 16.88
C VAL A 50 -7.56 10.69 16.45
N TYR A 51 -6.96 10.27 15.34
CA TYR A 51 -5.79 10.90 14.75
C TYR A 51 -6.14 11.50 13.38
N PRO A 52 -5.52 12.63 12.98
CA PRO A 52 -5.65 13.16 11.62
C PRO A 52 -5.18 12.12 10.57
N PRO A 53 -5.83 12.05 9.40
CA PRO A 53 -5.48 11.07 8.36
C PRO A 53 -4.07 11.26 7.78
N ASP A 54 -3.53 12.48 7.82
CA ASP A 54 -2.22 12.83 7.28
C ASP A 54 -1.12 12.92 8.35
N GLN A 55 -1.36 12.36 9.55
CA GLN A 55 -0.38 12.44 10.64
C GLN A 55 0.81 11.49 10.39
N ASP A 56 2.03 12.01 10.58
CA ASP A 56 3.25 11.22 10.49
C ASP A 56 3.23 10.02 11.48
N PHE A 57 3.79 8.89 11.07
CA PHE A 57 3.77 7.65 11.86
C PHE A 57 4.36 7.83 13.25
N ALA A 58 5.52 8.50 13.36
CA ALA A 58 6.17 8.68 14.66
C ALA A 58 5.35 9.59 15.57
N GLN A 59 4.67 10.58 15.00
CA GLN A 59 3.77 11.46 15.75
C GLN A 59 2.51 10.73 16.22
N ALA A 60 1.88 9.92 15.36
CA ALA A 60 0.71 9.11 15.71
C ALA A 60 1.05 8.08 16.81
N PHE A 61 2.19 7.41 16.69
CA PHE A 61 2.65 6.44 17.68
C PHE A 61 2.95 7.08 19.04
N ASN A 62 3.67 8.21 19.06
CA ASN A 62 3.94 8.95 20.31
C ASN A 62 2.64 9.49 20.93
N GLY A 63 1.69 9.97 20.12
CA GLY A 63 0.37 10.39 20.57
C GLY A 63 -0.40 9.26 21.26
N MET A 64 -0.36 8.05 20.69
CA MET A 64 -0.95 6.85 21.30
C MET A 64 -0.30 6.51 22.65
N LEU A 65 1.03 6.53 22.75
CA LEU A 65 1.72 6.26 24.02
C LEU A 65 1.37 7.29 25.10
N ASN A 66 1.23 8.56 24.72
CA ASN A 66 0.80 9.62 25.63
C ASN A 66 -0.64 9.38 26.13
N ASN A 67 -1.55 9.01 25.23
CA ASN A 67 -2.94 8.69 25.59
C ASN A 67 -3.01 7.44 26.49
N ALA A 68 -2.22 6.41 26.23
CA ALA A 68 -2.12 5.23 27.09
C ALA A 68 -1.62 5.59 28.50
N SER A 69 -0.65 6.49 28.59
CA SER A 69 -0.15 7.00 29.88
C SER A 69 -1.24 7.76 30.65
N ASN A 70 -2.04 8.57 29.96
CA ASN A 70 -3.18 9.26 30.58
C ASN A 70 -4.26 8.29 31.09
N LEU A 71 -4.51 7.18 30.38
CA LEU A 71 -5.45 6.15 30.85
C LEU A 71 -4.97 5.47 32.15
N LEU A 72 -3.66 5.28 32.31
CA LEU A 72 -3.10 4.74 33.56
C LEU A 72 -3.28 5.71 34.73
N LEU A 73 -3.07 7.01 34.50
CA LEU A 73 -3.34 8.04 35.51
C LEU A 73 -4.83 8.12 35.87
N ASP A 74 -5.71 7.98 34.87
CA ASP A 74 -7.16 7.95 35.12
C ASP A 74 -7.58 6.72 35.92
N LEU A 75 -6.94 5.55 35.72
CA LEU A 75 -7.22 4.37 36.53
C LEU A 75 -6.88 4.58 38.01
N GLU A 76 -5.79 5.28 38.32
CA GLU A 76 -5.45 5.64 39.71
C GLU A 76 -6.52 6.55 40.34
N TYR A 77 -7.01 7.52 39.57
CA TYR A 77 -8.13 8.37 40.00
C TYR A 77 -9.43 7.56 40.19
N VAL A 78 -9.71 6.62 39.29
CA VAL A 78 -10.89 5.75 39.35
C VAL A 78 -10.86 4.88 40.59
N GLU A 79 -9.73 4.27 40.91
CA GLU A 79 -9.57 3.46 42.11
C GLU A 79 -9.79 4.28 43.38
N ARG A 80 -9.25 5.50 43.44
CA ARG A 80 -9.32 6.36 44.63
C ARG A 80 -10.69 7.01 44.84
N ASP A 81 -11.25 7.62 43.79
CA ASP A 81 -12.37 8.57 43.93
C ASP A 81 -13.68 8.06 43.30
N VAL A 82 -13.60 7.20 42.27
CA VAL A 82 -14.79 6.74 41.54
C VAL A 82 -15.30 5.41 42.09
N ALA A 83 -14.43 4.43 42.32
CA ALA A 83 -14.81 3.10 42.78
C ALA A 83 -15.61 3.11 44.09
N PRO A 84 -15.30 3.95 45.10
CA PRO A 84 -16.11 4.05 46.32
C PRO A 84 -17.53 4.56 46.09
N CYS A 85 -17.81 5.25 44.97
CA CYS A 85 -19.14 5.75 44.63
C CYS A 85 -20.09 4.66 44.10
N PHE A 86 -19.57 3.47 43.77
CA PHE A 86 -20.36 2.37 43.23
C PHE A 86 -20.50 1.22 44.23
N PRO A 87 -21.64 0.52 44.24
CA PRO A 87 -21.77 -0.77 44.91
C PRO A 87 -20.67 -1.74 44.46
N PRO A 88 -20.06 -2.53 45.37
CA PRO A 88 -19.00 -3.49 45.02
C PRO A 88 -19.41 -4.51 43.95
N SER A 89 -20.70 -4.82 43.84
CA SER A 89 -21.26 -5.74 42.83
C SER A 89 -21.11 -5.25 41.38
N ILE A 90 -20.87 -3.95 41.16
CA ILE A 90 -20.64 -3.39 39.82
C ILE A 90 -19.18 -3.53 39.40
N ASP A 91 -18.25 -3.58 40.37
CA ASP A 91 -16.80 -3.62 40.16
C ASP A 91 -16.34 -2.57 39.12
N ALA A 92 -16.53 -1.30 39.47
CA ALA A 92 -16.27 -0.19 38.56
C ALA A 92 -14.81 -0.19 38.06
N VAL A 93 -13.84 -0.53 38.90
CA VAL A 93 -12.43 -0.61 38.50
C VAL A 93 -12.26 -1.62 37.36
N GLN A 94 -12.84 -2.82 37.48
CA GLN A 94 -12.70 -3.84 36.44
C GLN A 94 -13.40 -3.45 35.13
N VAL A 95 -14.53 -2.73 35.20
CA VAL A 95 -15.22 -2.20 34.00
C VAL A 95 -14.32 -1.21 33.26
N PHE A 96 -13.64 -0.33 33.98
CA PHE A 96 -12.70 0.64 33.42
C PHE A 96 -11.46 -0.05 32.84
N VAL A 97 -10.82 -0.95 33.59
CA VAL A 97 -9.64 -1.71 33.13
C VAL A 97 -9.94 -2.48 31.85
N THR A 98 -11.07 -3.21 31.82
CA THR A 98 -11.46 -4.00 30.64
C THR A 98 -11.70 -3.11 29.43
N SER A 99 -12.34 -1.95 29.64
CA SER A 99 -12.63 -1.00 28.57
C SER A 99 -11.37 -0.35 28.00
N TYR A 100 -10.40 0.02 28.85
CA TYR A 100 -9.13 0.62 28.40
C TYR A 100 -8.24 -0.39 27.71
N ASN A 101 -8.13 -1.61 28.24
CA ASN A 101 -7.35 -2.68 27.61
C ASN A 101 -7.89 -3.02 26.22
N SER A 102 -9.21 -3.18 26.09
CA SER A 102 -9.83 -3.47 24.79
C SER A 102 -9.54 -2.38 23.75
N ALA A 103 -9.57 -1.10 24.15
CA ALA A 103 -9.23 -0.01 23.25
C ALA A 103 -7.74 0.03 22.86
N LEU A 104 -6.84 -0.19 23.83
CA LEU A 104 -5.40 -0.26 23.57
C LEU A 104 -5.04 -1.44 22.66
N GLU A 105 -5.68 -2.60 22.85
CA GLU A 105 -5.50 -3.77 21.98
C GLU A 105 -5.88 -3.46 20.53
N VAL A 106 -6.97 -2.73 20.30
CA VAL A 106 -7.37 -2.29 18.96
C VAL A 106 -6.30 -1.39 18.34
N GLN A 107 -5.74 -0.44 19.11
CA GLN A 107 -4.71 0.44 18.58
C GLN A 107 -3.41 -0.33 18.31
N VAL A 108 -2.91 -1.11 19.26
CA VAL A 108 -1.72 -1.96 19.10
C VAL A 108 -1.87 -2.94 17.93
N GLY A 109 -3.07 -3.46 17.71
CA GLY A 109 -3.40 -4.32 16.57
C GLY A 109 -3.14 -3.66 15.22
N LYS A 110 -3.47 -2.36 15.07
CA LYS A 110 -3.21 -1.60 13.84
C LYS A 110 -1.72 -1.48 13.52
N TYR A 111 -0.87 -1.36 14.55
CA TYR A 111 0.59 -1.26 14.39
C TYR A 111 1.26 -2.63 14.19
N ARG A 112 0.65 -3.72 14.69
CA ARG A 112 1.14 -5.08 14.48
C ARG A 112 0.91 -5.60 13.05
N SER A 113 -0.12 -5.13 12.35
CA SER A 113 -0.44 -5.60 11.01
C SER A 113 0.29 -4.87 9.87
N GLY A 114 0.78 -3.64 10.08
CA GLY A 114 1.20 -2.75 8.98
C GLY A 114 2.61 -2.15 9.07
N THR A 115 3.61 -2.85 9.64
CA THR A 115 4.93 -2.22 9.85
C THR A 115 6.13 -2.99 9.31
N VAL A 116 6.18 -4.32 9.41
CA VAL A 116 7.32 -5.08 8.87
C VAL A 116 7.06 -5.53 7.43
N SER A 117 5.86 -6.04 7.13
CA SER A 117 5.49 -6.46 5.77
C SER A 117 5.50 -5.26 4.81
N ASP A 118 4.91 -4.14 5.22
CA ASP A 118 4.80 -2.95 4.37
C ASP A 118 6.17 -2.33 4.08
N VAL A 119 7.08 -2.30 5.06
CA VAL A 119 8.45 -1.82 4.86
C VAL A 119 9.24 -2.77 3.95
N LEU A 120 9.07 -4.09 4.11
CA LEU A 120 9.67 -5.08 3.22
C LEU A 120 9.16 -4.94 1.79
N ASP A 121 7.85 -4.77 1.60
CA ASP A 121 7.23 -4.58 0.29
C ASP A 121 7.65 -3.26 -0.35
N GLN A 122 7.70 -2.17 0.40
CA GLN A 122 8.22 -0.88 -0.07
C GLN A 122 9.69 -0.98 -0.49
N THR A 123 10.51 -1.67 0.30
CA THR A 123 11.93 -1.87 0.01
C THR A 123 12.11 -2.74 -1.23
N ALA A 124 11.36 -3.83 -1.35
CA ALA A 124 11.39 -4.71 -2.52
C ALA A 124 10.97 -3.95 -3.80
N ASN A 125 9.92 -3.13 -3.71
CA ASN A 125 9.47 -2.28 -4.82
C ASN A 125 10.52 -1.22 -5.21
N LEU A 126 11.18 -0.61 -4.23
CA LEU A 126 12.25 0.36 -4.49
C LEU A 126 13.45 -0.31 -5.17
N VAL A 127 13.90 -1.45 -4.65
CA VAL A 127 15.02 -2.21 -5.23
C VAL A 127 14.68 -2.64 -6.66
N MET A 128 13.47 -3.13 -6.92
CA MET A 128 13.03 -3.49 -8.26
C MET A 128 13.00 -2.29 -9.20
N ARG A 129 12.56 -1.12 -8.73
CA ARG A 129 12.57 0.12 -9.53
C ARG A 129 13.99 0.52 -9.90
N LEU A 130 14.90 0.58 -8.91
CA LEU A 130 16.30 0.94 -9.15
C LEU A 130 17.00 -0.04 -10.08
N TYR A 131 16.69 -1.33 -9.97
CA TYR A 131 17.19 -2.35 -10.88
C TYR A 131 16.75 -2.11 -12.33
N LEU A 132 15.45 -1.84 -12.55
CA LEU A 132 14.92 -1.54 -13.88
C LEU A 132 15.46 -0.24 -14.46
N ASP A 133 15.64 0.79 -13.63
CA ASP A 133 16.23 2.07 -14.04
C ASP A 133 17.71 1.86 -14.44
N GLY A 134 18.44 1.04 -13.68
CA GLY A 134 19.83 0.67 -14.04
C GLY A 134 19.93 -0.10 -15.36
N ILE A 135 19.00 -1.03 -15.62
CA ILE A 135 18.91 -1.72 -16.91
C ILE A 135 18.69 -0.70 -18.05
N GLN A 136 17.80 0.27 -17.84
CA GLN A 136 17.52 1.30 -18.84
C GLN A 136 18.75 2.14 -19.19
N ASP A 137 19.46 2.64 -18.18
CA ASP A 137 20.66 3.45 -18.39
C ASP A 137 21.76 2.63 -19.09
N GLN A 138 21.91 1.37 -18.71
CA GLN A 138 22.91 0.47 -19.27
C GLN A 138 22.61 0.14 -20.74
N ILE A 139 21.37 -0.23 -21.07
CA ILE A 139 20.96 -0.49 -22.46
C ILE A 139 21.17 0.77 -23.32
N HIS A 140 20.72 1.93 -22.84
CA HIS A 140 20.87 3.17 -23.60
C HIS A 140 22.35 3.47 -23.86
N THR A 141 23.21 3.29 -22.85
CA THR A 141 24.65 3.47 -22.97
C THR A 141 25.26 2.51 -23.98
N TRP A 142 24.93 1.23 -23.91
CA TRP A 142 25.44 0.21 -24.82
C TRP A 142 25.06 0.46 -26.27
N VAL A 143 23.78 0.72 -26.54
CA VAL A 143 23.30 1.00 -27.91
C VAL A 143 23.96 2.27 -28.44
N THR A 144 24.04 3.32 -27.63
CA THR A 144 24.73 4.58 -28.00
C THR A 144 26.20 4.35 -28.35
N ASN A 145 26.92 3.55 -27.54
CA ASN A 145 28.33 3.25 -27.78
C ASN A 145 28.54 2.46 -29.08
N ILE A 146 27.66 1.49 -29.38
CA ILE A 146 27.72 0.73 -30.64
C ILE A 146 27.50 1.66 -31.85
N TYR A 147 26.59 2.63 -31.74
CA TYR A 147 26.38 3.60 -32.82
C TYR A 147 27.53 4.60 -32.98
N ASN A 148 28.19 4.98 -31.89
CA ASN A 148 29.26 5.98 -31.91
C ASN A 148 30.64 5.42 -32.27
N ARG A 149 30.82 4.09 -32.26
CA ARG A 149 32.08 3.47 -32.72
C ARG A 149 32.30 3.72 -34.21
N ASP A 150 33.53 3.61 -34.70
CA ASP A 150 33.82 3.73 -36.13
C ASP A 150 33.05 2.69 -36.96
N GLU A 151 32.57 3.09 -38.13
CA GLU A 151 31.72 2.23 -38.97
C GLU A 151 32.58 1.20 -39.72
N GLU A 152 32.47 -0.06 -39.32
CA GLU A 152 33.03 -1.17 -40.09
C GLU A 152 32.02 -1.59 -41.17
N ALA A 153 32.30 -1.17 -42.40
CA ALA A 153 31.48 -1.53 -43.56
C ALA A 153 31.70 -2.99 -43.96
N VAL A 154 30.60 -3.71 -44.17
CA VAL A 154 30.54 -5.09 -44.62
C VAL A 154 29.77 -5.13 -45.93
N VAL A 155 30.32 -5.76 -46.96
CA VAL A 155 29.64 -5.95 -48.24
C VAL A 155 28.94 -7.31 -48.22
N GLY A 156 27.62 -7.29 -48.37
CA GLY A 156 26.78 -8.47 -48.42
C GLY A 156 26.88 -9.24 -49.76
N PRO A 157 26.28 -10.44 -49.83
CA PRO A 157 26.38 -11.32 -51.01
C PRO A 157 25.93 -10.70 -52.34
N SER A 158 25.01 -9.73 -52.33
CA SER A 158 24.50 -9.06 -53.54
C SER A 158 25.14 -7.69 -53.77
N GLY A 159 26.19 -7.35 -53.02
CA GLY A 159 26.90 -6.07 -53.10
C GLY A 159 26.31 -4.97 -52.20
N GLU A 160 25.31 -5.29 -51.38
CA GLU A 160 24.74 -4.37 -50.41
C GLU A 160 25.74 -3.97 -49.31
N LEU A 161 25.81 -2.67 -49.00
CA LEU A 161 26.67 -2.15 -47.95
C LEU A 161 25.93 -2.22 -46.62
N HIS A 162 26.51 -2.84 -45.61
CA HIS A 162 26.00 -2.92 -44.24
C HIS A 162 27.04 -2.45 -43.25
N SER A 163 26.63 -2.22 -42.01
CA SER A 163 27.53 -2.17 -40.87
C SER A 163 27.38 -3.40 -39.97
N THR A 164 28.36 -3.61 -39.09
CA THR A 164 28.28 -4.63 -38.03
C THR A 164 27.32 -4.23 -36.89
N ARG A 165 26.86 -2.98 -36.84
CA ARG A 165 26.11 -2.41 -35.70
C ARG A 165 24.75 -3.07 -35.47
N PRO A 166 23.90 -3.34 -36.49
CA PRO A 166 22.61 -4.02 -36.29
C PRO A 166 22.72 -5.35 -35.54
N ASN A 167 23.70 -6.18 -35.94
CA ASN A 167 23.88 -7.49 -35.34
C ASN A 167 24.36 -7.37 -33.88
N ASP A 168 25.29 -6.46 -33.60
CA ASP A 168 25.77 -6.26 -32.23
C ASP A 168 24.69 -5.69 -31.31
N ILE A 169 23.86 -4.77 -31.82
CA ILE A 169 22.71 -4.25 -31.08
C ILE A 169 21.71 -5.36 -30.81
N MET A 170 21.34 -6.15 -31.81
CA MET A 170 20.41 -7.26 -31.61
C MET A 170 20.96 -8.28 -30.63
N ASN A 171 22.25 -8.62 -30.72
CA ASN A 171 22.90 -9.56 -29.80
C ASN A 171 22.84 -9.07 -28.34
N ILE A 172 23.15 -7.79 -28.07
CA ILE A 172 23.14 -7.28 -26.69
C ILE A 172 21.72 -7.11 -26.15
N LEU A 173 20.77 -6.69 -26.98
CA LEU A 173 19.36 -6.58 -26.59
C LEU A 173 18.75 -7.96 -26.34
N SER A 174 18.98 -8.93 -27.21
CA SER A 174 18.53 -10.32 -27.03
C SER A 174 19.13 -10.93 -25.77
N SER A 175 20.44 -10.74 -25.53
CA SER A 175 21.10 -11.19 -24.30
C SER A 175 20.45 -10.58 -23.05
N GLN A 176 20.19 -9.27 -23.05
CA GLN A 176 19.53 -8.59 -21.93
C GLN A 176 18.10 -9.07 -21.70
N ILE A 177 17.35 -9.37 -22.76
CA ILE A 177 16.01 -9.96 -22.66
C ILE A 177 16.08 -11.38 -22.11
N THR A 178 17.02 -12.21 -22.56
CA THR A 178 17.22 -13.56 -22.04
C THR A 178 17.56 -13.54 -20.54
N ILE A 179 18.49 -12.68 -20.12
CA ILE A 179 18.80 -12.50 -18.70
C ILE A 179 17.55 -12.04 -17.93
N ALA A 180 16.80 -11.08 -18.45
CA ALA A 180 15.58 -10.63 -17.79
C ALA A 180 14.52 -11.72 -17.68
N GLN A 181 14.40 -12.62 -18.66
CA GLN A 181 13.46 -13.74 -18.63
C GLN A 181 13.78 -14.79 -17.55
N GLU A 182 15.05 -14.91 -17.14
CA GLU A 182 15.43 -15.82 -16.06
C GLU A 182 14.93 -15.36 -14.69
N TRP A 183 14.82 -14.04 -14.48
CA TRP A 183 14.55 -13.44 -13.17
C TRP A 183 13.22 -12.68 -13.07
N LEU A 184 12.68 -12.23 -14.19
CA LEU A 184 11.48 -11.39 -14.27
C LEU A 184 10.40 -12.08 -15.10
N SER A 185 9.14 -11.75 -14.80
CA SER A 185 7.99 -12.23 -15.54
C SER A 185 6.91 -11.16 -15.69
N GLY A 186 5.94 -11.40 -16.57
CA GLY A 186 4.78 -10.53 -16.77
C GLY A 186 5.17 -9.09 -17.10
N GLY A 187 4.60 -8.14 -16.35
CA GLY A 187 4.80 -6.70 -16.58
C GLY A 187 6.24 -6.21 -16.40
N LEU A 188 7.03 -6.86 -15.54
CA LEU A 188 8.43 -6.48 -15.32
C LEU A 188 9.30 -6.85 -16.53
N LEU A 189 9.11 -8.05 -17.06
CA LEU A 189 9.76 -8.48 -18.30
C LEU A 189 9.33 -7.60 -19.47
N ALA A 190 8.03 -7.32 -19.60
CA ALA A 190 7.51 -6.43 -20.64
C ALA A 190 8.15 -5.03 -20.59
N ARG A 191 8.42 -4.51 -19.38
CA ARG A 191 9.10 -3.23 -19.20
C ARG A 191 10.55 -3.27 -19.71
N VAL A 192 11.30 -4.34 -19.44
CA VAL A 192 12.66 -4.51 -19.98
C VAL A 192 12.67 -4.59 -21.51
N VAL A 193 11.73 -5.34 -22.09
CA VAL A 193 11.56 -5.42 -23.55
C VAL A 193 11.26 -4.04 -24.13
N LEU A 194 10.35 -3.29 -23.52
CA LEU A 194 10.02 -1.93 -23.95
C LEU A 194 11.26 -1.02 -23.89
N THR A 195 12.03 -1.07 -22.81
CA THR A 195 13.28 -0.32 -22.67
C THR A 195 14.28 -0.64 -23.79
N CYS A 196 14.44 -1.90 -24.15
CA CYS A 196 15.27 -2.32 -25.29
C CYS A 196 14.81 -1.69 -26.61
N LEU A 197 13.50 -1.75 -26.88
CA LEU A 197 12.91 -1.20 -28.09
C LEU A 197 13.01 0.34 -28.14
N THR A 198 12.77 1.01 -27.01
CA THR A 198 12.89 2.47 -26.91
C THR A 198 14.31 2.93 -27.20
N ALA A 199 15.33 2.30 -26.60
CA ALA A 199 16.72 2.64 -26.84
C ALA A 199 17.12 2.47 -28.32
N LEU A 200 16.67 1.40 -28.96
CA LEU A 200 16.88 1.19 -30.40
C LEU A 200 16.20 2.29 -31.23
N MET A 201 14.92 2.56 -30.96
CA MET A 201 14.14 3.56 -31.68
C MET A 201 14.72 4.97 -31.56
N ASP A 202 15.16 5.37 -30.37
CA ASP A 202 15.70 6.70 -30.13
C ASP A 202 16.98 6.93 -30.93
N GLN A 203 17.84 5.91 -31.04
CA GLN A 203 19.05 5.97 -31.85
C GLN A 203 18.76 6.00 -33.35
N LEU A 204 17.80 5.20 -33.83
CA LEU A 204 17.36 5.24 -35.24
C LEU A 204 16.80 6.62 -35.61
N LYS A 205 15.97 7.21 -34.74
CA LYS A 205 15.44 8.58 -34.92
C LYS A 205 16.54 9.62 -34.94
N ALA A 206 17.47 9.56 -33.98
CA ALA A 206 18.58 10.50 -33.90
C ALA A 206 19.44 10.45 -35.18
N ARG A 207 19.73 9.25 -35.68
CA ARG A 207 20.52 9.06 -36.90
C ARG A 207 19.78 9.51 -38.16
N ALA A 208 18.49 9.21 -38.28
CA ALA A 208 17.66 9.71 -39.37
C ALA A 208 17.63 11.26 -39.40
N LEU A 209 17.50 11.91 -38.24
CA LEU A 209 17.54 13.37 -38.12
C LEU A 209 18.91 13.96 -38.50
N ARG A 210 20.01 13.27 -38.14
CA ARG A 210 21.35 13.67 -38.58
C ARG A 210 21.47 13.68 -40.10
N PHE A 211 21.09 12.59 -40.77
CA PHE A 211 21.11 12.54 -42.24
C PHE A 211 20.23 13.62 -42.88
N ALA A 212 19.02 13.84 -42.34
CA ALA A 212 18.11 14.89 -42.80
C ALA A 212 18.75 16.30 -42.73
N SER A 213 19.57 16.57 -41.72
CA SER A 213 20.22 17.88 -41.54
C SER A 213 21.52 18.05 -42.35
N THR A 214 22.26 16.98 -42.63
CA THR A 214 23.55 17.03 -43.36
C THR A 214 23.44 16.84 -44.89
N LEU A 215 22.26 16.50 -45.42
CA LEU A 215 22.02 16.30 -46.86
C LEU A 215 22.37 17.49 -47.76
N THR A 216 22.60 18.69 -47.20
CA THR A 216 22.87 19.92 -47.96
C THR A 216 24.35 20.22 -48.21
N THR A 217 25.30 19.53 -47.54
CA THR A 217 26.71 20.01 -47.48
C THR A 217 27.76 19.00 -47.98
N THR A 218 27.61 17.70 -47.68
CA THR A 218 28.51 16.63 -48.14
C THR A 218 27.77 15.30 -48.03
N THR A 219 27.36 14.72 -49.16
CA THR A 219 26.61 13.47 -49.16
C THR A 219 27.58 12.29 -49.04
N ASP A 220 27.75 11.76 -47.84
CA ASP A 220 28.31 10.43 -47.65
C ASP A 220 27.23 9.40 -48.02
N ILE A 221 27.12 9.15 -49.34
CA ILE A 221 26.11 8.26 -49.93
C ILE A 221 26.29 6.83 -49.40
N GLU A 222 27.54 6.42 -49.15
CA GLU A 222 27.87 5.11 -48.60
C GLU A 222 27.30 4.96 -47.19
N ALA A 223 27.50 5.95 -46.31
CA ALA A 223 26.92 5.92 -44.96
C ALA A 223 25.38 5.92 -44.97
N LEU A 224 24.73 6.58 -45.93
CA LEU A 224 23.28 6.56 -46.08
C LEU A 224 22.78 5.20 -46.58
N CYS A 225 23.45 4.60 -47.58
CA CYS A 225 23.13 3.26 -48.07
C CYS A 225 23.32 2.20 -46.97
N SER A 226 24.43 2.28 -46.22
CA SER A 226 24.69 1.44 -45.05
C SER A 226 23.57 1.55 -44.02
N PHE A 227 23.15 2.76 -43.68
CA PHE A 227 22.06 2.97 -42.72
C PHE A 227 20.71 2.40 -43.16
N ILE A 228 20.34 2.55 -44.43
CA ILE A 228 19.09 1.98 -44.97
C ILE A 228 19.14 0.45 -44.91
N ASN A 229 20.22 -0.15 -45.39
CA ASN A 229 20.37 -1.61 -45.39
C ASN A 229 20.46 -2.17 -43.96
N ASP A 230 21.05 -1.42 -43.03
CA ASP A 230 21.08 -1.74 -41.60
C ASP A 230 19.67 -1.80 -40.99
N THR A 231 18.76 -0.91 -41.42
CA THR A 231 17.36 -0.96 -40.95
C THR A 231 16.62 -2.20 -41.44
N ASP A 232 16.92 -2.69 -42.64
CA ASP A 232 16.37 -3.95 -43.15
C ASP A 232 16.88 -5.14 -42.32
N VAL A 233 18.17 -5.15 -41.97
CA VAL A 233 18.77 -6.19 -41.10
C VAL A 233 18.11 -6.20 -39.72
N LEU A 234 17.87 -5.03 -39.12
CA LEU A 234 17.16 -4.92 -37.85
C LEU A 234 15.72 -5.46 -37.94
N GLN A 235 15.03 -5.18 -39.04
CA GLN A 235 13.67 -5.68 -39.27
C GLN A 235 13.65 -7.21 -39.37
N VAL A 236 14.53 -7.79 -40.18
CA VAL A 236 14.65 -9.26 -40.33
C VAL A 236 15.00 -9.93 -39.00
N ASN A 237 15.96 -9.37 -38.25
CA ASN A 237 16.37 -9.92 -36.95
C ASN A 237 15.29 -9.78 -35.87
N SER A 238 14.37 -8.83 -36.02
CA SER A 238 13.25 -8.65 -35.09
C SER A 238 12.10 -9.66 -35.28
N GLY A 239 12.17 -10.50 -36.33
CA GLY A 239 11.14 -11.50 -36.62
C GLY A 239 9.82 -10.91 -37.13
N LEU A 240 9.87 -9.68 -37.68
CA LEU A 240 8.77 -9.00 -38.36
C LEU A 240 8.89 -9.09 -39.88
#